data_AF-A0A482WME4-F1
#
_entry.id   AF-A0A482WME4-F1
#
_cell.length_a   1.000
_cell.length_b   1.000
_cell.length_c   1.000
_cell.angle_alpha   90.00
_cell.angle_beta   90.00
_cell.angle_gamma   90.00
#
_symmetry.space_group_name_H-M   'P 1'
#
loop_
_entity.id
_entity.type
_entity.pdbx_description
1 polymer ?
#
loop_
_entity_poly.entity_id
_entity_poly.type
_entity_poly.pdbx_seq_one_letter_code
_entity_poly.pdbx_strand_id
1 'polypeptide(L)' 'VVVTNTIPHDVQKLQCHKIKTVDISVLLSEAIRRIHNKESMSYLFKNVTLED' A
#
# COMPACT_ATOMS: atom_id res chain seq x y z
N VAL A 1 -5.99 -1.65 -15.45
CA VAL A 1 -6.65 -1.61 -14.13
C VAL A 1 -5.55 -1.53 -13.09
N VAL A 2 -5.63 -0.58 -12.17
CA VAL A 2 -4.64 -0.42 -11.10
C VAL A 2 -5.29 -0.82 -9.78
N VAL A 3 -4.66 -1.72 -9.04
CA VAL A 3 -5.15 -2.24 -7.75
C VAL A 3 -4.01 -2.26 -6.73
N THR A 4 -4.34 -2.29 -5.45
CA THR A 4 -3.35 -2.50 -4.39
C THR A 4 -3.17 -3.98 -4.09
N ASN A 5 -2.11 -4.34 -3.38
CA ASN A 5 -1.87 -5.68 -2.86
C ASN A 5 -2.57 -5.96 -1.52
N THR A 6 -3.70 -5.31 -1.22
CA THR A 6 -4.51 -5.61 -0.02
C THR A 6 -5.03 -7.04 0.00
N ILE A 7 -5.27 -7.61 -1.19
CA ILE A 7 -5.69 -8.99 -1.40
C ILE A 7 -4.76 -9.64 -2.43
N PRO A 8 -4.26 -10.87 -2.19
CA PRO A 8 -3.45 -11.61 -3.15
C PRO A 8 -4.19 -11.83 -4.48
N HIS A 9 -3.52 -11.58 -5.60
CA HIS A 9 -4.13 -11.68 -6.94
C HIS A 9 -3.13 -12.12 -8.02
N ASP A 10 -2.13 -12.93 -7.65
CA ASP A 10 -1.07 -13.38 -8.55
C ASP A 10 -1.61 -14.17 -9.76
N VAL A 11 -2.63 -15.01 -9.54
CA VAL A 11 -3.27 -15.79 -10.61
C VAL A 11 -3.95 -14.87 -11.63
N GLN A 12 -4.67 -13.86 -11.18
CA GLN A 12 -5.36 -12.90 -12.05
C GLN A 12 -4.35 -12.03 -12.80
N LYS A 13 -3.23 -11.67 -12.16
CA LYS A 13 -2.14 -10.93 -12.79
C LYS A 13 -1.47 -11.73 -13.90
N LEU A 14 -1.26 -13.03 -13.70
CA LEU A 14 -0.76 -13.95 -14.73
C LEU A 14 -1.73 -14.07 -15.92
N GLN A 15 -3.03 -14.08 -15.66
CA GLN A 15 -4.06 -14.16 -16.70
C GLN A 15 -4.30 -12.83 -17.43
N CYS A 16 -3.97 -11.69 -16.81
CA CYS A 16 -4.29 -10.37 -17.33
C CYS A 16 -3.16 -9.35 -17.09
N HIS A 17 -2.32 -9.15 -18.11
CA HIS A 17 -1.23 -8.16 -18.15
C HIS A 17 -1.67 -6.69 -17.98
N LYS A 18 -2.98 -6.40 -18.04
CA LYS A 18 -3.53 -5.05 -17.81
C LYS A 18 -3.65 -4.71 -16.32
N ILE A 19 -3.47 -5.68 -15.42
CA ILE A 19 -3.47 -5.45 -13.97
C ILE A 19 -2.11 -4.93 -13.56
N LYS A 20 -2.08 -3.73 -13.00
CA LYS A 20 -0.91 -3.14 -12.34
C LYS A 20 -1.16 -3.12 -10.85
N THR A 21 -0.22 -3.65 -10.08
CA THR A 21 -0.28 -3.69 -8.62
C THR A 21 0.52 -2.53 -8.06
N VAL A 22 -0.07 -1.77 -7.13
CA VAL A 22 0.64 -0.81 -6.27
C VAL A 22 0.88 -1.47 -4.93
N ASP A 23 2.13 -1.48 -4.47
CA ASP A 23 2.45 -1.98 -3.14
C ASP A 23 2.03 -0.94 -2.08
N ILE A 24 1.34 -1.39 -1.04
CA ILE A 24 0.98 -0.56 0.12
C ILE A 24 1.61 -1.06 1.43
N SER A 25 2.58 -1.98 1.35
CA SER A 25 3.28 -2.54 2.51
C SER A 25 3.93 -1.45 3.38
N VAL A 26 4.55 -0.46 2.75
CA VAL A 26 5.18 0.70 3.41
C VAL A 26 4.14 1.50 4.20
N LEU A 27 2.99 1.82 3.57
CA LEU A 27 1.89 2.55 4.21
C LEU A 27 1.39 1.82 5.47
N LEU A 28 1.19 0.49 5.37
CA LEU A 28 0.75 -0.33 6.49
C LEU A 28 1.80 -0.43 7.60
N SER A 29 3.09 -0.57 7.23
CA SER A 29 4.18 -0.63 8.20
C SER A 29 4.31 0.68 9.00
N GLU A 30 4.20 1.83 8.34
CA GLU A 30 4.26 3.14 8.98
C GLU A 30 3.03 3.41 9.85
N ALA A 31 1.85 2.93 9.45
CA ALA A 31 0.66 2.95 10.29
C ALA A 31 0.87 2.18 11.60
N ILE A 32 1.42 0.96 11.52
CA ILE A 32 1.72 0.15 12.70
C ILE A 32 2.74 0.86 13.60
N ARG A 33 3.83 1.40 13.03
CA ARG A 33 4.86 2.13 13.77
C ARG A 33 4.29 3.34 14.51
N ARG A 34 3.43 4.13 13.85
CA ARG A 34 2.78 5.30 14.45
C ARG A 34 1.83 4.93 15.57
N ILE A 35 1.01 3.89 15.38
CA ILE A 35 0.10 3.39 16.43
C ILE A 35 0.91 2.95 17.65
N HIS A 36 2.00 2.20 17.43
CA HIS A 36 2.88 1.74 18.50
C HIS A 36 3.48 2.91 19.31
N ASN A 37 3.94 3.95 18.61
CA ASN A 37 4.57 5.13 19.23
C ASN A 37 3.57 6.22 19.66
N LYS A 38 2.26 5.99 19.50
CA LYS A 38 1.19 6.99 19.74
C LYS A 38 1.39 8.29 18.96
N GLU A 39 1.97 8.18 17.77
CA GLU A 39 2.17 9.28 16.84
C GLU A 39 0.89 9.53 16.03
N SER A 40 0.70 10.78 15.57
CA SER A 40 -0.46 11.13 14.75
C SER A 40 -0.47 10.40 13.41
N MET A 41 -1.63 9.88 13.04
CA MET A 41 -1.87 9.24 11.73
C MET A 41 -2.07 10.25 10.60
N SER A 42 -2.28 11.54 10.89
CA SER A 42 -2.57 12.57 9.89
C SER A 42 -1.48 12.73 8.84
N TYR A 43 -0.24 12.35 9.14
CA TYR A 43 0.88 12.36 8.20
C TYR A 43 0.64 11.44 7.00
N LEU A 44 0.06 10.25 7.22
CA LEU A 44 -0.20 9.25 6.17
C LEU A 44 -1.23 9.70 5.13
N PHE A 45 -2.04 10.70 5.45
CA PHE A 45 -3.05 11.24 4.52
C PHE A 45 -2.57 12.48 3.77
N LYS A 46 -1.43 13.07 4.16
CA LYS A 46 -0.91 14.33 3.60
C LYS A 46 0.43 14.16 2.90
N ASN A 47 1.26 13.24 3.36
CA ASN A 47 2.64 13.06 2.90
C ASN A 47 2.87 11.62 2.44
N VAL A 48 2.05 11.15 1.49
CA VAL A 48 2.32 9.90 0.80
C VAL A 48 3.45 10.18 -0.20
N THR A 49 4.66 9.73 0.11
CA THR A 49 5.78 9.74 -0.84
C THR A 49 5.48 8.74 -1.96
N LEU A 50 5.63 9.17 -3.22
CA LEU A 50 5.45 8.35 -4.42
C LEU A 50 6.66 7.43 -4.72
N GLU A 51 7.65 7.41 -3.84
CA GLU A 51 8.86 6.61 -4.00
C GLU A 51 8.64 5.23 -3.40
N ASP A 52 8.06 4.34 -4.22
CA ASP A 52 8.37 2.90 -4.40
C ASP A 52 7.34 2.25 -5.36
#